data_AF-A0A1H7TNN3-F1
#
_entry.id   AF-A0A1H7TNN3-F1
#
_cell.length_a   1.000
_cell.length_b   1.000
_cell.length_c   1.000
_cell.angle_alpha   90.00
_cell.angle_beta   90.00
_cell.angle_gamma   90.00
#
_symmetry.space_group_name_H-M   'P 1'
#
loop_
_entity.id
_entity.type
_entity.pdbx_description
1 polymer ?
#
loop_
_entity_poly.entity_id
_entity_poly.type
_entity_poly.pdbx_seq_one_letter_code
_entity_poly.pdbx_strand_id
1 'polypeptide(L)' 'MSAPPLAANTAPAFLTVEEAAELLRVNRKTLYEAIRLEQVPGVARLGRILRIHRDTLLTWSPGNSRPALGDTKS' A
#
# COMPACT_ATOMS: atom_id res chain seq x y z
N MET A 1 16.12 2.73 -34.89
CA MET A 1 16.00 1.65 -33.89
C MET A 1 15.17 2.18 -32.73
N SER A 2 14.18 1.41 -32.33
CA SER A 2 13.04 1.77 -31.49
C SER A 2 13.41 2.35 -30.12
N ALA A 3 12.64 3.33 -29.68
CA ALA A 3 12.72 3.92 -28.34
C ALA A 3 12.59 2.85 -27.24
N PRO A 4 13.42 2.86 -26.19
CA PRO A 4 13.09 2.13 -24.98
C PRO A 4 11.93 2.88 -24.30
N PRO A 5 10.85 2.19 -23.89
CA PRO A 5 9.81 2.83 -23.11
C PRO A 5 10.39 3.09 -21.72
N LEU A 6 10.89 4.31 -21.49
CA LEU A 6 11.23 4.79 -20.15
C LEU A 6 9.96 5.11 -19.34
N ALA A 7 8.90 4.32 -19.52
CA ALA A 7 7.92 4.09 -18.47
C ALA A 7 8.60 3.18 -17.44
N ALA A 8 9.68 3.67 -16.83
CA ALA A 8 10.11 3.18 -15.54
C ALA A 8 8.87 3.28 -14.68
N ASN A 9 8.39 2.11 -14.27
CA ASN A 9 7.20 1.88 -13.47
C ASN A 9 7.39 2.52 -12.09
N THR A 10 7.50 3.85 -12.04
CA THR A 10 7.55 4.66 -10.82
C THR A 10 6.13 4.84 -10.34
N ALA A 11 5.41 3.72 -10.21
CA ALA A 11 4.17 3.69 -9.46
C ALA A 11 4.48 4.39 -8.12
N PRO A 12 3.67 5.39 -7.73
CA PRO A 12 3.97 6.19 -6.55
C PRO A 12 4.20 5.26 -5.36
N ALA A 13 5.34 5.40 -4.70
CA ALA A 13 5.71 4.56 -3.56
C ALA A 13 4.64 4.61 -2.45
N PHE A 14 3.89 5.71 -2.39
CA PHE A 14 2.79 5.90 -1.48
C PHE A 14 1.46 6.10 -2.21
N LEU A 15 0.53 5.20 -1.94
CA LEU A 15 -0.85 5.23 -2.41
C LEU A 15 -1.72 6.03 -1.43
N THR A 16 -2.73 6.69 -1.95
CA THR A 16 -3.84 7.19 -1.13
C THR A 16 -4.75 6.03 -0.69
N VAL A 17 -5.65 6.31 0.25
CA VAL A 17 -6.67 5.35 0.68
C VAL A 17 -7.53 4.88 -0.50
N GLU A 18 -7.84 5.77 -1.44
CA GLU A 18 -8.64 5.42 -2.61
C GLU A 18 -7.89 4.48 -3.54
N GLU A 19 -6.65 4.82 -3.90
CA GLU A 19 -5.81 3.99 -4.76
C GLU A 19 -5.51 2.61 -4.14
N ALA A 20 -5.28 2.55 -2.82
CA ALA A 20 -5.07 1.29 -2.11
C ALA A 20 -6.35 0.43 -2.09
N ALA A 21 -7.52 1.06 -1.97
CA ALA A 21 -8.80 0.36 -2.00
C ALA A 21 -9.06 -0.23 -3.39
N GLU A 22 -8.76 0.52 -4.45
CA GLU A 22 -8.86 0.04 -5.84
C GLU A 22 -7.86 -1.09 -6.12
N LEU A 23 -6.62 -0.97 -5.63
CA LEU A 23 -5.58 -1.97 -5.82
C LEU A 23 -5.93 -3.29 -5.12
N LEU A 24 -6.41 -3.22 -3.88
CA LEU A 24 -6.88 -4.40 -3.14
C LEU A 24 -8.27 -4.89 -3.59
N ARG A 25 -8.96 -4.13 -4.46
CA ARG A 25 -10.35 -4.34 -4.86
C ARG A 25 -11.30 -4.46 -3.67
N VAL A 26 -11.09 -3.64 -2.64
CA VAL A 26 -11.94 -3.56 -1.45
C VAL A 26 -12.72 -2.26 -1.43
N ASN A 27 -13.80 -2.22 -0.65
CA ASN A 27 -14.55 -0.98 -0.45
C ASN A 27 -13.70 0.01 0.38
N ARG A 28 -13.75 1.31 0.04
CA ARG A 28 -13.14 2.39 0.83
C ARG A 28 -13.50 2.30 2.31
N LYS A 29 -14.77 1.98 2.65
CA LYS A 29 -15.20 1.77 4.05
C LYS A 29 -14.45 0.61 4.72
N THR A 30 -14.31 -0.51 4.02
CA THR A 30 -13.58 -1.69 4.52
C THR A 30 -12.12 -1.36 4.76
N LEU A 31 -11.49 -0.60 3.85
CA LEU A 31 -10.10 -0.17 4.03
C LEU A 31 -9.96 0.81 5.20
N TYR A 32 -10.88 1.76 5.37
CA TYR A 32 -10.90 2.64 6.53
C TYR A 32 -11.02 1.88 7.86
N GLU A 33 -11.91 0.89 7.93
CA GLU A 33 -12.05 0.04 9.11
C GLU A 33 -10.79 -0.80 9.33
N ALA A 34 -10.20 -1.38 8.29
CA ALA A 34 -8.94 -2.13 8.40
C ALA A 34 -7.77 -1.25 8.90
N ILE A 35 -7.68 0.00 8.43
CA ILE A 35 -6.70 0.97 8.91
C ILE A 35 -6.99 1.34 10.38
N ARG A 36 -8.27 1.55 10.73
CA ARG A 36 -8.69 1.87 12.11
C ARG A 36 -8.40 0.72 13.08
N LEU A 37 -8.47 -0.51 12.60
CA LEU A 37 -8.11 -1.73 13.32
C LEU A 37 -6.60 -2.02 13.27
N GLU A 38 -5.79 -1.11 12.72
CA GLU A 38 -4.34 -1.23 12.58
C GLU A 38 -3.90 -2.50 11.83
N GLN A 39 -4.79 -3.06 11.00
CA GLN A 39 -4.55 -4.28 10.23
C GLN A 39 -3.76 -4.03 8.96
N VAL A 40 -3.70 -2.77 8.48
CA VAL A 40 -3.00 -2.39 7.25
C VAL A 40 -1.59 -1.90 7.62
N PRO A 41 -0.54 -2.66 7.32
CA PRO A 41 0.84 -2.23 7.54
C PRO A 41 1.25 -1.17 6.51
N GLY A 42 2.21 -0.31 6.88
CA GLY A 42 2.75 0.71 5.98
C GLY A 42 1.86 1.94 5.78
N VAL A 43 0.85 2.13 6.63
CA VAL A 43 0.04 3.36 6.67
C VAL A 43 0.84 4.46 7.39
N ALA A 44 1.29 5.46 6.64
CA ALA A 44 1.86 6.69 7.14
C ALA A 44 0.78 7.76 7.27
N ARG A 45 0.53 8.23 8.50
CA ARG A 45 -0.39 9.34 8.76
C ARG A 45 0.36 10.66 8.68
N LEU A 46 0.23 11.37 7.57
CA LEU A 46 0.78 12.71 7.38
C LEU A 46 -0.31 13.75 7.74
N GLY A 47 -0.38 14.09 9.02
CA GLY A 47 -1.37 15.03 9.55
C GLY A 47 -2.80 14.53 9.34
N ARG A 48 -3.51 15.14 8.38
CA ARG A 48 -4.89 14.78 8.00
C ARG A 48 -4.98 13.79 6.82
N ILE A 49 -3.85 13.45 6.20
CA ILE A 49 -3.79 12.62 5.00
C ILE A 49 -3.20 11.26 5.38
N LEU A 50 -3.84 10.19 4.90
CA LEU A 50 -3.32 8.84 5.02
C LEU A 50 -2.61 8.44 3.72
N ARG A 51 -1.38 7.98 3.86
CA ARG A 51 -0.54 7.47 2.78
C ARG A 51 -0.19 6.03 3.09
N ILE A 52 -0.20 5.16 2.09
CA ILE A 52 0.03 3.73 2.28
C ILE A 52 1.17 3.30 1.38
N HIS A 53 2.20 2.67 1.95
CA HIS A 53 3.32 2.22 1.17
C HIS A 53 2.90 1.04 0.28
N ARG A 54 3.04 1.19 -1.05
CA ARG A 54 2.58 0.20 -2.02
C ARG A 54 3.26 -1.15 -1.81
N ASP A 55 4.56 -1.14 -1.56
CA ASP A 55 5.36 -2.36 -1.42
C ASP A 55 4.88 -3.21 -0.23
N THR A 56 4.65 -2.55 0.91
CA THR A 56 4.11 -3.16 2.12
C THR A 56 2.67 -3.65 1.92
N LEU A 57 1.87 -2.93 1.13
CA LEU A 57 0.50 -3.32 0.81
C LEU A 57 0.45 -4.52 -0.15
N LEU A 58 1.43 -4.67 -1.05
CA LEU A 58 1.54 -5.80 -1.99
C LEU A 58 2.03 -7.08 -1.32
N THR A 59 2.93 -6.96 -0.33
CA THR A 59 3.39 -8.10 0.48
C THR A 59 2.38 -8.49 1.55
N TRP A 60 1.47 -7.59 1.90
CA TRP A 60 0.39 -7.82 2.87
C TRP A 60 -0.87 -8.42 2.21
N SER A 61 -1.35 -9.54 2.76
CA SER A 61 -2.60 -10.18 2.32
C SER A 61 -3.66 -10.15 3.44
N PRO A 62 -4.85 -9.56 3.18
CA PRO A 62 -5.94 -9.56 4.16
C PRO A 62 -6.46 -10.99 4.36
N GLY A 63 -6.25 -11.55 5.55
CA GLY A 63 -6.63 -12.92 5.91
C GLY A 63 -5.46 -13.82 6.33
N ASN A 64 -4.21 -13.42 6.08
CA ASN A 64 -3.04 -14.07 6.65
C ASN A 64 -2.41 -13.12 7.68
N SER A 65 -3.00 -13.06 8.87
CA SER A 65 -2.40 -12.43 10.06
C SER A 65 -1.11 -13.17 10.42
N ARG A 66 -0.02 -12.86 9.72
CA ARG A 66 1.35 -13.17 10.13
C ARG A 66 2.16 -11.89 9.96
N PRO A 67 2.85 -11.42 11.01
CA PRO A 67 3.61 -10.19 10.92
C PRO A 67 4.82 -10.45 10.00
N ALA A 68 4.86 -9.79 8.84
CA ALA A 68 6.11 -9.62 8.12
C ALA A 68 6.85 -8.43 8.76
N LEU A 69 7.39 -8.69 9.95
CA LEU A 69 8.45 -7.88 10.53
C LEU A 69 9.76 -8.50 10.03
N GLY A 70 10.43 -7.81 9.10
CA GLY A 70 11.86 -8.02 8.89
C GLY A 70 12.35 -8.04 7.45
N ASP A 71 12.25 -6.92 6.74
CA ASP A 71 13.10 -6.67 5.57
C ASP A 71 13.76 -5.30 5.71
N THR A 72 14.63 -5.14 6.72
CA THR A 72 15.69 -4.14 6.62
C THR A 72 16.80 -4.76 5.76
N LYS A 73 17.01 -4.27 4.56
CA LYS A 73 18.21 -4.54 3.77
C LYS A 73 18.49 -3.28 2.95
N SER A 74 19.38 -2.35 3.36
CA SER A 74 20.84 -2.44 3.57
C SER A 74 21.57 -3.04 2.38
#